data_AF-A0A948AW86-F1
#
_entry.id   AF-A0A948AW86-F1
#
_cell.length_a   1.000
_cell.length_b   1.000
_cell.length_c   1.000
_cell.angle_alpha   90.00
_cell.angle_beta   90.00
_cell.angle_gamma   90.00
#
_symmetry.space_group_name_H-M   'P 1'
#
loop_
_entity.id
_entity.type
_entity.pdbx_description
1 polymer ?
#
loop_
_entity_poly.entity_id
_entity_poly.type
_entity_poly.pdbx_seq_one_letter_code
_entity_poly.pdbx_strand_id
1 'polypeptide(L)'
;MYAWFLGYDHFHLLLKPGEEFGLSKIMQFLKRHVTRDMNYVIGHNQLDYPKSEGAIRESRLRGSEYECFRQIIDEHDQKLKLLKFRFKTEYSNRNPYPKFKWHKSYHDHYIRDDNDFDSHWEYIKRNPEKHNLPENWPYMFLNDKYEDLIDQSI
;
A
#
# COMPACT_ATOMS: atom_id res chain seq x y z
N MET A 1 -7.02 -0.95 -11.56
CA MET A 1 -5.95 -1.87 -11.11
C MET A 1 -6.40 -3.29 -11.40
N TYR A 2 -5.59 -4.12 -12.04
CA TYR A 2 -6.06 -5.41 -12.57
C TYR A 2 -5.82 -6.59 -11.63
N ALA A 3 -4.67 -6.62 -10.94
CA ALA A 3 -4.36 -7.66 -9.97
C ALA A 3 -3.35 -7.15 -8.93
N TRP A 4 -3.34 -7.76 -7.76
CA TRP A 4 -2.39 -7.46 -6.68
C TRP A 4 -2.28 -8.62 -5.69
N PHE A 5 -1.12 -8.73 -5.04
CA PHE A 5 -0.86 -9.73 -4.01
C PHE A 5 0.07 -9.15 -2.95
N LEU A 6 -0.26 -9.34 -1.67
CA LEU A 6 0.58 -8.95 -0.53
C LEU A 6 1.06 -10.20 0.21
N GLY A 7 2.36 -10.47 0.13
CA GLY A 7 3.03 -11.47 0.96
C GLY A 7 3.51 -10.87 2.28
N TYR A 8 4.19 -11.69 3.10
CA TYR A 8 4.76 -11.22 4.36
C TYR A 8 5.88 -10.18 4.17
N ASP A 9 6.64 -10.26 3.09
CA ASP A 9 7.86 -9.48 2.85
C ASP A 9 7.86 -8.68 1.53
N HIS A 10 6.88 -8.92 0.64
CA HIS A 10 6.81 -8.26 -0.66
C HIS A 10 5.37 -8.07 -1.16
N PHE A 11 5.22 -7.28 -2.21
CA PHE A 11 3.94 -6.90 -2.79
C PHE A 11 4.05 -6.86 -4.32
N HIS A 12 3.05 -7.42 -5.01
CA HIS A 12 2.91 -7.40 -6.46
C HIS A 12 1.72 -6.54 -6.88
N LEU A 13 1.89 -5.76 -7.95
CA LEU A 13 0.87 -4.92 -8.58
C LEU A 13 0.84 -5.14 -10.08
N LEU A 14 -0.35 -5.32 -10.62
CA LEU A 14 -0.65 -5.24 -12.05
C LEU A 14 -1.62 -4.09 -12.26
N LEU A 15 -1.14 -3.02 -12.90
CA LEU A 15 -1.91 -1.79 -13.09
C LEU A 15 -1.59 -1.14 -14.42
N LYS A 16 -2.55 -0.36 -14.91
CA LYS A 16 -2.35 0.61 -15.99
C LYS A 16 -2.24 2.00 -15.38
N PRO A 17 -1.07 2.67 -15.48
CA PRO A 17 -0.95 4.07 -15.10
C PRO A 17 -1.88 4.94 -15.95
N GLY A 18 -2.41 6.02 -15.37
CA GLY A 18 -3.04 7.09 -16.15
C GLY A 18 -2.01 7.89 -16.95
N GLU A 19 -2.48 8.83 -17.77
CA GLU A 19 -1.61 9.62 -18.65
C GLU A 19 -0.74 10.65 -17.90
N GLU A 20 -1.17 11.07 -16.71
CA GLU A 20 -0.54 12.17 -15.96
C GLU A 20 0.73 11.74 -15.20
N PHE A 21 0.80 10.48 -14.76
CA PHE A 21 1.86 10.01 -13.86
C PHE A 21 2.52 8.74 -14.37
N GLY A 22 3.83 8.82 -14.65
CA GLY A 22 4.65 7.65 -14.92
C GLY A 22 4.88 6.78 -13.68
N LEU A 23 5.31 5.53 -13.92
CA LEU A 23 5.50 4.50 -12.90
C LEU A 23 6.38 4.96 -11.72
N SER A 24 7.49 5.64 -11.98
CA SER A 24 8.39 6.13 -10.93
C SER A 24 7.71 7.08 -9.95
N LYS A 25 6.79 7.95 -10.43
CA LYS A 25 6.04 8.87 -9.56
C LYS A 25 5.02 8.09 -8.72
N ILE A 26 4.32 7.13 -9.34
CA ILE A 26 3.37 6.24 -8.64
C ILE A 26 4.09 5.46 -7.53
N MET A 27 5.22 4.82 -7.85
CA MET A 27 6.00 4.05 -6.88
C MET A 27 6.59 4.92 -5.78
N GLN A 28 7.06 6.13 -6.10
CA GLN A 28 7.52 7.08 -5.08
C GLN A 28 6.39 7.46 -4.13
N PHE A 29 5.21 7.77 -4.66
CA PHE A 29 4.02 8.12 -3.89
C PHE A 29 3.63 6.96 -2.96
N LEU A 30 3.43 5.76 -3.52
CA LEU A 30 3.04 4.57 -2.77
C LEU A 30 4.03 4.28 -1.64
N LYS A 31 5.33 4.18 -1.96
CA LYS A 31 6.35 3.84 -0.97
C LYS A 31 6.40 4.88 0.16
N ARG A 32 6.29 6.17 -0.17
CA ARG A 32 6.29 7.27 0.81
C ARG A 32 5.11 7.15 1.76
N HIS A 33 3.89 7.04 1.24
CA HIS A 33 2.67 7.05 2.04
C HIS A 33 2.55 5.79 2.90
N VAL A 34 2.82 4.61 2.35
CA VAL A 34 2.82 3.37 3.15
C VAL A 34 3.89 3.41 4.25
N THR A 35 5.10 3.90 3.96
CA THR A 35 6.15 4.01 4.98
C THR A 35 5.72 4.90 6.14
N ARG A 36 5.13 6.05 5.83
CA ARG A 36 4.63 6.99 6.82
C ARG A 36 3.55 6.36 7.69
N ASP A 37 2.56 5.75 7.06
CA ASP A 37 1.37 5.22 7.73
C ASP A 37 1.70 3.98 8.56
N MET A 38 2.55 3.07 8.06
CA MET A 38 3.03 1.92 8.83
C MET A 38 3.84 2.35 10.05
N ASN A 39 4.78 3.29 9.88
CA ASN A 39 5.59 3.77 11.00
C ASN A 39 4.75 4.45 12.08
N TYR A 40 3.68 5.15 11.69
CA TYR A 40 2.69 5.68 12.62
C TYR A 40 1.98 4.58 13.43
N VAL A 41 1.49 3.54 12.73
CA VAL A 41 0.75 2.42 13.33
C VAL A 41 1.62 1.65 14.32
N ILE A 42 2.88 1.38 13.99
CA ILE A 42 3.80 0.62 14.86
C ILE A 42 4.42 1.47 15.99
N GLY A 43 4.07 2.76 16.09
CA GLY A 43 4.43 3.60 17.24
C GLY A 43 5.68 4.46 17.08
N HIS A 44 6.28 4.55 15.89
CA HIS A 44 7.32 5.53 15.59
C HIS A 44 6.66 6.92 15.40
N ASN A 45 6.26 7.55 16.50
CA ASN A 45 5.52 8.81 16.49
C ASN A 45 6.41 10.05 16.56
N GLN A 46 5.94 11.10 15.87
CA GLN A 46 6.39 12.49 15.65
C GLN A 46 7.28 13.25 16.64
N LEU A 47 7.62 12.78 17.85
CA LEU A 47 8.61 13.50 18.69
C LEU A 47 10.03 13.36 18.16
N ASP A 48 10.33 12.25 17.47
CA ASP A 48 11.61 12.01 16.79
C ASP A 48 11.63 12.48 15.32
N TYR A 49 10.50 12.99 14.82
CA TYR A 49 10.44 13.65 13.53
C TYR A 49 10.39 15.15 13.80
N PRO A 50 11.39 15.96 13.39
CA PRO A 50 11.20 17.39 13.36
C PRO A 50 9.92 17.68 12.58
N LYS A 51 9.24 18.79 12.92
CA LYS A 51 8.14 19.40 12.17
C LYS A 51 8.58 19.82 10.76
N SER A 52 9.17 18.89 10.00
CA SER A 52 9.57 19.04 8.62
C SER A 52 8.36 18.74 7.76
N GLU A 53 8.10 19.63 6.80
CA GLU A 53 7.07 19.52 5.78
C GLU A 53 6.77 18.06 5.35
N GLY A 54 5.57 17.58 5.62
CA GLY A 54 5.10 16.25 5.22
C GLY A 54 4.94 15.23 6.35
N ALA A 55 5.03 15.67 7.61
CA ALA A 55 4.54 14.88 8.74
C ALA A 55 3.02 14.70 8.61
N ILE A 56 2.44 13.63 9.16
CA ILE A 56 1.02 13.29 9.08
C ILE A 56 0.15 14.55 9.14
N ARG A 57 -0.65 14.79 8.08
CA ARG A 57 -1.49 15.98 7.78
C ARG A 57 -0.88 17.10 6.95
N GLU A 58 0.38 17.02 6.56
CA GLU A 58 0.93 17.94 5.57
C GLU A 58 0.93 17.25 4.20
N SER A 59 -0.27 17.11 3.64
CA SER A 59 -0.35 17.17 2.19
C SER A 59 0.31 18.47 1.76
N ARG A 60 1.34 18.40 0.90
CA ARG A 60 1.96 19.60 0.31
C ARG A 60 0.98 20.39 -0.56
N LEU A 61 -0.18 19.80 -0.86
CA LEU A 61 -1.30 20.43 -1.55
C LEU A 61 -2.16 21.15 -0.49
N ARG A 62 -1.66 22.25 0.06
CA ARG A 62 -2.50 23.18 0.84
C ARG A 62 -3.12 24.17 -0.14
N GLY A 63 -4.37 23.93 -0.53
CA GLY A 63 -5.17 24.76 -1.43
C GLY A 63 -6.64 24.32 -1.48
N SER A 64 -7.50 25.12 -2.11
CA SER A 64 -8.95 24.86 -2.28
C SER A 64 -9.25 23.52 -2.97
N GLU A 65 -8.31 23.00 -3.75
CA GLU A 65 -8.40 21.71 -4.45
C GLU A 65 -8.49 20.50 -3.51
N TYR A 66 -8.19 20.66 -2.21
CA TYR A 66 -8.20 19.55 -1.25
C TYR A 66 -9.49 19.44 -0.44
N GLU A 67 -10.37 20.44 -0.51
CA GLU A 67 -11.65 20.40 0.22
C GLU A 67 -12.52 19.24 -0.24
N CYS A 68 -12.48 18.90 -1.53
CA CYS A 68 -13.24 17.78 -2.10
C CYS A 68 -12.77 16.41 -1.58
N PHE A 69 -11.52 16.29 -1.11
CA PHE A 69 -10.98 15.04 -0.56
C PHE A 69 -11.01 14.98 0.97
N ARG A 70 -11.40 16.07 1.66
CA ARG A 70 -11.32 16.20 3.12
C ARG A 70 -11.91 14.99 3.85
N GLN A 71 -13.11 14.57 3.44
CA GLN A 71 -13.78 13.42 4.03
C GLN A 71 -12.96 12.13 3.91
N ILE A 72 -12.42 11.83 2.72
CA ILE A 72 -11.61 10.63 2.48
C ILE A 72 -10.35 10.63 3.36
N ILE A 73 -9.72 11.78 3.52
CA ILE A 73 -8.53 11.93 4.37
C ILE A 73 -8.87 11.72 5.84
N ASP A 74 -9.97 12.31 6.30
CA ASP A 74 -10.42 12.16 7.68
C ASP A 74 -10.77 10.69 7.99
N GLU A 75 -11.47 10.01 7.09
CA GLU A 75 -11.77 8.58 7.20
C GLU A 75 -10.49 7.74 7.26
N HIS A 76 -9.50 8.04 6.41
CA HIS A 76 -8.19 7.39 6.45
C HIS A 76 -7.45 7.63 7.77
N ASP A 77 -7.43 8.86 8.26
CA ASP A 77 -6.83 9.24 9.55
C ASP A 77 -7.47 8.45 10.71
N GLN A 78 -8.80 8.30 10.71
CA GLN A 78 -9.50 7.51 11.73
C GLN A 78 -9.14 6.02 11.63
N LYS A 79 -9.04 5.48 10.40
CA LYS A 79 -8.59 4.10 10.16
C LYS A 79 -7.17 3.87 10.69
N LEU A 80 -6.24 4.80 10.47
CA LEU A 80 -4.87 4.72 11.00
C LEU A 80 -4.83 4.73 12.52
N LYS A 81 -5.62 5.59 13.18
CA LYS A 81 -5.72 5.62 14.65
C LYS A 81 -6.24 4.29 15.20
N LEU A 82 -7.27 3.73 14.56
CA LEU A 82 -7.83 2.43 14.93
C LEU A 82 -6.80 1.30 14.78
N LEU A 83 -6.09 1.26 13.65
CA LEU A 83 -5.03 0.29 13.41
C LEU A 83 -3.91 0.39 14.44
N LYS A 84 -3.47 1.61 14.76
CA LYS A 84 -2.48 1.86 15.81
C LYS A 84 -2.93 1.36 17.17
N PHE A 85 -4.18 1.65 17.53
CA PHE A 85 -4.76 1.17 18.78
C PHE A 85 -4.78 -0.35 18.85
N ARG A 86 -5.27 -1.03 17.80
CA ARG A 86 -5.28 -2.49 17.71
C ARG A 86 -3.88 -3.09 17.79
N PHE A 87 -2.95 -2.54 17.02
CA PHE A 87 -1.56 -2.98 17.03
C PHE A 87 -0.96 -2.87 18.44
N LYS A 88 -1.13 -1.73 19.12
CA LYS A 88 -0.66 -1.56 20.49
C LYS A 88 -1.28 -2.57 21.45
N THR A 89 -2.58 -2.84 21.32
CA THR A 89 -3.29 -3.79 22.18
C THR A 89 -2.77 -5.22 22.00
N GLU A 90 -2.66 -5.68 20.75
CA GLU A 90 -2.24 -7.05 20.41
C GLU A 90 -0.74 -7.30 20.67
N TYR A 91 0.09 -6.28 20.53
CA TYR A 91 1.55 -6.42 20.49
C TYR A 91 2.30 -5.64 21.59
N SER A 92 1.58 -5.18 22.61
CA SER A 92 2.06 -4.31 23.71
C SER A 92 3.35 -4.75 24.42
N ASN A 93 3.65 -6.05 24.45
CA ASN A 93 4.77 -6.62 25.22
C ASN A 93 6.04 -6.93 24.40
N ARG A 94 6.13 -6.49 23.14
CA ARG A 94 7.33 -6.76 22.31
C ARG A 94 8.32 -5.59 22.34
N ASN A 95 9.61 -5.93 22.27
CA ASN A 95 10.72 -4.98 22.05
C ASN A 95 10.39 -4.00 20.90
N PRO A 96 10.94 -2.77 20.92
CA PRO A 96 10.60 -1.77 19.92
C PRO A 96 10.78 -2.32 18.51
N TYR A 97 9.69 -2.30 17.73
CA TYR A 97 9.71 -2.76 16.35
C TYR A 97 10.66 -1.89 15.52
N PRO A 98 11.46 -2.49 14.62
CA PRO A 98 12.29 -1.71 13.73
C PRO A 98 11.41 -0.80 12.88
N LYS A 99 11.93 0.38 12.55
CA LYS A 99 11.26 1.31 11.63
C LYS A 99 11.06 0.61 10.29
N PHE A 100 9.83 0.62 9.79
CA PHE A 100 9.50 0.06 8.48
C PHE A 100 10.27 0.81 7.39
N LYS A 101 10.88 0.03 6.48
CA LYS A 101 11.62 0.52 5.33
C LYS A 101 11.37 -0.40 4.14
N TRP A 102 11.16 0.20 2.98
CA TRP A 102 11.16 -0.53 1.72
C TRP A 102 12.58 -0.96 1.32
N HIS A 103 12.66 -2.02 0.52
CA HIS A 103 13.83 -2.24 -0.32
C HIS A 103 14.07 -1.01 -1.23
N LYS A 104 15.34 -0.66 -1.46
CA LYS A 104 15.73 0.57 -2.18
C LYS A 104 15.16 0.61 -3.60
N SER A 105 15.18 -0.52 -4.29
CA SER A 105 14.64 -0.68 -5.64
C SER A 105 13.22 -1.26 -5.64
N TYR A 106 12.61 -1.31 -6.82
CA TYR A 106 11.45 -2.13 -7.15
C TYR A 106 11.74 -2.80 -8.49
N HIS A 107 11.04 -3.90 -8.78
CA HIS A 107 11.07 -4.52 -10.09
C HIS A 107 9.84 -4.08 -10.87
N ASP A 108 10.04 -3.69 -12.12
CA ASP A 108 8.98 -3.34 -13.05
C ASP A 108 9.12 -4.14 -14.35
N HIS A 109 7.97 -4.38 -14.98
CA HIS A 109 7.84 -5.03 -16.29
C HIS A 109 6.70 -4.38 -17.05
N TYR A 110 6.95 -4.01 -18.30
CA TYR A 110 5.94 -3.45 -19.19
C TYR A 110 5.26 -4.58 -19.94
N ILE A 111 3.96 -4.75 -19.71
CA ILE A 111 3.10 -5.70 -20.43
C ILE A 111 2.92 -5.23 -21.87
N ARG A 112 3.23 -6.10 -22.83
CA ARG A 112 3.28 -5.74 -24.27
C ARG A 112 2.11 -6.25 -25.09
N ASP A 113 1.48 -7.33 -24.64
CA ASP A 113 0.38 -8.01 -25.32
C ASP A 113 -0.45 -8.82 -24.31
N ASP A 114 -1.56 -9.37 -24.80
CA ASP A 114 -2.52 -10.10 -23.98
C ASP A 114 -1.95 -11.39 -23.38
N ASN A 115 -1.06 -12.09 -24.11
CA ASN A 115 -0.43 -13.31 -23.59
C ASN A 115 0.51 -12.98 -22.42
N ASP A 116 1.25 -11.88 -22.52
CA ASP A 116 2.10 -11.36 -21.44
C ASP A 116 1.27 -10.92 -20.24
N PHE A 117 0.11 -10.29 -20.49
CA PHE A 117 -0.85 -9.93 -19.45
C PHE A 117 -1.35 -11.16 -18.70
N ASP A 118 -1.88 -12.16 -19.42
CA ASP A 118 -2.42 -13.39 -18.85
C ASP A 118 -1.36 -14.15 -18.05
N SER A 119 -0.13 -14.21 -18.56
CA SER A 119 1.00 -14.84 -17.88
C SER A 119 1.32 -14.16 -16.54
N HIS A 120 1.32 -12.83 -16.50
CA HIS A 120 1.55 -12.07 -15.27
C HIS A 120 0.37 -12.14 -14.30
N TRP A 121 -0.86 -12.17 -14.80
CA TRP A 121 -2.06 -12.35 -14.00
C TRP A 121 -2.05 -13.72 -13.30
N GLU A 122 -1.79 -14.79 -14.06
CA GLU A 122 -1.64 -16.15 -13.53
C GLU A 122 -0.45 -16.26 -12.57
N TYR A 123 0.66 -15.56 -12.85
CA TYR A 123 1.79 -15.48 -11.92
C TYR A 123 1.35 -14.90 -10.57
N ILE A 124 0.69 -13.72 -10.56
CA ILE A 124 0.23 -13.06 -9.33
C ILE A 124 -0.75 -13.96 -8.57
N LYS A 125 -1.68 -14.62 -9.27
CA LYS A 125 -2.62 -15.58 -8.70
C LYS A 125 -1.94 -16.75 -7.98
N ARG A 126 -0.84 -17.27 -8.52
CA ARG A 126 -0.08 -18.41 -7.94
C ARG A 126 0.91 -18.00 -6.86
N ASN A 127 1.06 -16.72 -6.55
CA ASN A 127 2.03 -16.27 -5.53
C ASN A 127 1.81 -16.89 -4.13
N PRO A 128 0.58 -17.06 -3.62
CA PRO A 128 0.37 -17.73 -2.34
C PRO A 128 1.00 -19.12 -2.29
N GLU A 129 0.75 -19.95 -3.30
CA GLU A 129 1.32 -21.30 -3.42
C GLU A 129 2.85 -21.26 -3.52
N LYS A 130 3.37 -20.39 -4.40
CA LYS A 130 4.81 -20.21 -4.61
C LYS A 130 5.56 -19.84 -3.32
N HIS A 131 4.91 -19.09 -2.44
CA HIS A 131 5.49 -18.62 -1.17
C HIS A 131 5.08 -19.47 0.04
N ASN A 132 4.45 -20.64 -0.18
CA ASN A 132 3.96 -21.54 0.89
C ASN A 132 3.07 -20.81 1.91
N LEU A 133 2.25 -19.88 1.44
CA LEU A 133 1.27 -19.20 2.27
C LEU A 133 0.07 -20.12 2.55
N PRO A 134 -0.68 -19.88 3.64
CA PRO A 134 -1.91 -20.62 3.91
C PRO A 134 -2.87 -20.61 2.72
N GLU A 135 -3.57 -21.72 2.49
CA GLU A 135 -4.52 -21.87 1.38
C GLU A 135 -5.61 -20.76 1.38
N ASN A 136 -5.98 -20.27 2.56
CA ASN A 136 -6.95 -19.20 2.74
C ASN A 136 -6.33 -17.80 2.85
N TRP A 137 -5.16 -17.57 2.24
CA TRP A 137 -4.48 -16.28 2.31
C TRP A 137 -5.37 -15.14 1.82
N PRO A 138 -5.76 -14.18 2.67
CA PRO A 138 -6.80 -13.24 2.30
C PRO A 138 -6.28 -12.05 1.49
N TYR A 139 -4.98 -11.75 1.55
CA TYR A 139 -4.43 -10.49 1.05
C TYR A 139 -4.01 -10.58 -0.43
N MET A 140 -5.00 -10.80 -1.30
CA MET A 140 -4.83 -10.81 -2.74
C MET A 140 -6.12 -10.43 -3.48
N PHE A 141 -5.99 -10.12 -4.76
CA PHE A 141 -7.07 -9.65 -5.62
C PHE A 141 -8.24 -10.63 -5.85
N LEU A 142 -8.04 -11.93 -5.58
CA LEU A 142 -9.09 -12.94 -5.73
C LEU A 142 -10.03 -13.06 -4.53
N ASN A 143 -9.80 -12.30 -3.46
CA ASN A 143 -10.65 -12.33 -2.29
C ASN A 143 -11.80 -11.32 -2.45
N ASP A 144 -13.04 -11.80 -2.40
CA ASP A 144 -14.28 -11.01 -2.57
C ASP A 144 -14.36 -9.79 -1.64
N LYS A 145 -13.69 -9.84 -0.48
CA LYS A 145 -13.59 -8.69 0.43
C LYS A 145 -12.98 -7.44 -0.22
N TYR A 146 -12.22 -7.61 -1.29
CA TYR A 146 -11.47 -6.57 -1.97
C TYR A 146 -11.84 -6.42 -3.46
N GLU A 147 -13.01 -6.92 -3.85
CA GLU A 147 -13.50 -6.83 -5.23
C GLU A 147 -13.59 -5.36 -5.70
N ASP A 148 -13.93 -4.44 -4.79
CA ASP A 148 -14.02 -3.00 -5.03
C ASP A 148 -12.68 -2.33 -5.38
N LEU A 149 -11.56 -3.02 -5.16
CA LEU A 149 -10.22 -2.53 -5.51
C LEU A 149 -9.80 -2.92 -6.94
N ILE A 150 -10.55 -3.80 -7.61
CA ILE A 150 -10.21 -4.32 -8.93
C ILE A 150 -11.02 -3.62 -10.00
N ASP A 151 -10.31 -3.24 -11.06
CA ASP A 151 -10.93 -2.73 -12.26
C ASP A 151 -11.45 -3.90 -13.09
N GLN A 152 -12.78 -3.99 -13.19
CA GLN A 152 -13.47 -5.03 -13.93
C GLN A 152 -13.55 -4.74 -15.44
N SER A 153 -13.05 -3.59 -15.90
CA SER A 153 -12.94 -3.28 -17.33
C SER A 153 -11.65 -3.88 -17.90
N ILE A 154 -11.74 -5.14 -18.32
CA ILE A 154 -10.78 -5.77 -19.22
C ILE A 154 -11.45 -5.91 -20.58
#